data_AF-A0A2V2X1T2-F1
#
_entry.id   AF-A0A2V2X1T2-F1
#
_cell.length_a   1.000
_cell.length_b   1.000
_cell.length_c   1.000
_cell.angle_alpha   90.00
_cell.angle_beta   90.00
_cell.angle_gamma   90.00
#
_symmetry.space_group_name_H-M   'P 1'
#
loop_
_entity.id
_entity.type
_entity.pdbx_description
1 polymer ?
#
loop_
_entity_poly.entity_id
_entity_poly.type
_entity_poly.pdbx_seq_one_letter_code
_entity_poly.pdbx_strand_id
1 'polypeptide(L)'
;MKGHEPPAGLPPSEWGIIVVTSPNEGNFSGWEEQRRSIQIIMNCPEKDDAKAMCIWMKRNEPTVQAGYMKEVENRMDKLGPLLRYIFDQSAYKSRLDSCESTVNKMTLSDTNYYSVLGTDKMCEGSHVSQKLVKVVRVRGNGHSELPYNALISSHLAELTLCKLAELMVPNDFNLLILAIKEDLISKALEDHSLFAFLSEDFVNAIIPKLTELKVEKNAPPHLCALRVYPHERPLKPFLLERLENFKNKIKIECRVLYKPEAQNFPLVDGFFFVDSNPRTLVGLRMATAGAHHTITSTVRQFTECLAEYFNGWEELSRDIS
;
A
#
# COMPACT_ATOMS: atom_id res chain seq x y z
N MET A 1 -24.56 -16.92 2.30
CA MET A 1 -25.92 -16.52 1.83
C MET A 1 -26.24 -17.37 0.60
N LYS A 2 -27.46 -17.93 0.51
CA LYS A 2 -27.92 -18.62 -0.71
C LYS A 2 -28.02 -17.61 -1.86
N GLY A 3 -27.59 -18.00 -3.06
CA GLY A 3 -27.69 -17.19 -4.27
C GLY A 3 -29.14 -16.96 -4.68
N HIS A 4 -29.39 -15.90 -5.45
CA HIS A 4 -30.70 -15.57 -6.03
C HIS A 4 -30.54 -15.35 -7.53
N GLU A 5 -31.44 -15.93 -8.31
CA GLU A 5 -31.49 -15.76 -9.76
C GLU A 5 -31.69 -14.28 -10.14
N PRO A 6 -31.15 -13.83 -11.29
CA PRO A 6 -31.26 -12.46 -11.70
C PRO A 6 -32.72 -12.12 -12.07
N PRO A 7 -33.17 -10.87 -11.85
CA PRO A 7 -34.50 -10.44 -12.26
C PRO A 7 -34.72 -10.62 -13.78
N ALA A 8 -35.92 -11.04 -14.19
CA ALA A 8 -36.26 -11.34 -15.58
C ALA A 8 -36.26 -10.11 -16.54
N GLY A 9 -36.01 -8.90 -16.03
CA GLY A 9 -35.92 -7.67 -16.83
C GLY A 9 -34.89 -6.68 -16.28
N LEU A 10 -34.02 -6.18 -17.15
CA LEU A 10 -33.11 -5.07 -16.85
C LEU A 10 -33.77 -3.74 -17.28
N PRO A 11 -33.62 -2.63 -16.52
CA PRO A 11 -34.13 -1.30 -16.92
C PRO A 11 -33.38 -0.73 -18.15
N PRO A 12 -33.91 0.31 -18.84
CA PRO A 12 -33.63 0.52 -20.26
C PRO A 12 -32.31 1.24 -20.61
N SER A 13 -31.69 0.68 -21.65
CA SER A 13 -30.94 1.21 -22.81
C SER A 13 -29.86 2.31 -22.73
N GLU A 14 -29.70 3.10 -21.69
CA GLU A 14 -28.75 4.25 -21.82
C GLU A 14 -27.29 3.94 -21.51
N TRP A 15 -26.97 2.87 -20.77
CA TRP A 15 -25.67 2.18 -20.78
C TRP A 15 -25.94 0.71 -20.42
N GLY A 16 -25.17 -0.22 -20.99
CA GLY A 16 -25.26 -1.64 -20.62
C GLY A 16 -24.94 -1.82 -19.14
N ILE A 17 -25.98 -2.05 -18.33
CA ILE A 17 -25.82 -2.33 -16.91
C ILE A 17 -25.24 -3.73 -16.76
N ILE A 18 -24.00 -3.83 -16.28
CA ILE A 18 -23.46 -5.09 -15.77
C ILE A 18 -23.86 -5.17 -14.31
N VAL A 19 -24.85 -6.02 -14.01
CA VAL A 19 -25.20 -6.35 -12.63
C VAL A 19 -24.14 -7.32 -12.12
N VAL A 20 -23.20 -6.83 -11.31
CA VAL A 20 -22.21 -7.69 -10.64
C VAL A 20 -22.77 -8.08 -9.28
N THR A 21 -23.32 -9.29 -9.17
CA THR A 21 -23.64 -9.86 -7.85
C THR A 21 -22.34 -10.30 -7.17
N SER A 22 -22.32 -10.35 -5.84
CA SER A 22 -21.20 -10.94 -5.10
C SER A 22 -20.87 -12.33 -5.67
N PRO A 23 -19.59 -12.69 -5.79
CA PRO A 23 -19.19 -13.96 -6.40
C PRO A 23 -19.79 -15.10 -5.57
N ASN A 24 -20.77 -15.78 -6.15
CA ASN A 24 -21.45 -16.94 -5.59
C ASN A 24 -21.63 -17.93 -6.72
N GLU A 25 -21.04 -19.11 -6.59
CA GLU A 25 -21.08 -20.16 -7.59
C GLU A 25 -22.51 -20.47 -8.05
N GLY A 26 -23.49 -20.46 -7.13
CA GLY A 26 -24.89 -20.70 -7.45
C GLY A 26 -25.55 -19.60 -8.30
N ASN A 27 -25.05 -18.36 -8.25
CA ASN A 27 -25.51 -17.31 -9.17
C ASN A 27 -24.92 -17.53 -10.56
N PHE A 28 -23.64 -17.92 -10.64
CA PHE A 28 -22.96 -18.14 -11.92
C PHE A 28 -23.53 -19.32 -12.70
N SER A 29 -23.80 -20.45 -12.02
CA SER A 29 -24.39 -21.62 -12.67
C SER A 29 -25.76 -21.31 -13.27
N GLY A 30 -26.62 -20.58 -12.54
CA GLY A 30 -27.92 -20.15 -13.06
C GLY A 30 -27.81 -19.18 -14.25
N TRP A 31 -26.78 -18.33 -14.29
CA TRP A 31 -26.56 -17.41 -15.41
C TRP A 31 -26.03 -18.12 -16.66
N GLU A 32 -25.13 -19.09 -16.48
CA GLU A 32 -24.57 -19.92 -17.55
C GLU A 32 -25.68 -20.73 -18.25
N GLU A 33 -26.61 -21.31 -17.48
CA GLU A 33 -27.75 -22.05 -18.01
C GLU A 33 -28.73 -21.16 -18.81
N GLN A 34 -28.98 -19.92 -18.35
CA GLN A 34 -29.99 -19.04 -18.97
C GLN A 34 -29.53 -18.36 -20.26
N ARG A 35 -28.24 -18.09 -20.43
CA ARG A 35 -27.77 -17.27 -21.56
C ARG A 35 -26.43 -17.79 -22.06
N ARG A 36 -26.42 -18.82 -22.93
CA ARG A 36 -25.27 -19.31 -23.76
C ARG A 36 -24.01 -18.43 -23.61
N SER A 37 -23.31 -18.57 -22.49
CA SER A 37 -22.60 -17.43 -21.90
C SER A 37 -21.31 -17.16 -22.66
N ILE A 38 -21.20 -15.94 -23.17
CA ILE A 38 -19.88 -15.41 -23.51
C ILE A 38 -19.29 -14.98 -22.18
N GLN A 39 -18.30 -15.72 -21.70
CA GLN A 39 -17.56 -15.38 -20.50
C GLN A 39 -16.72 -14.13 -20.81
N ILE A 40 -17.18 -12.96 -20.35
CA ILE A 40 -16.41 -11.71 -20.45
C ILE A 40 -15.77 -11.47 -19.08
N ILE A 41 -14.51 -11.91 -18.93
CA ILE A 41 -13.70 -11.63 -17.74
C ILE A 41 -13.05 -10.26 -17.92
N MET A 42 -13.58 -9.25 -17.24
CA MET A 42 -12.99 -7.90 -17.23
C MET A 42 -12.37 -7.61 -15.87
N ASN A 43 -11.22 -6.92 -15.90
CA ASN A 43 -10.68 -6.33 -14.69
C ASN A 43 -11.64 -5.26 -14.15
N CYS A 44 -11.51 -4.94 -12.85
CA CYS A 44 -12.15 -3.74 -12.32
C CYS A 44 -11.67 -2.50 -13.12
N PRO A 45 -12.51 -1.46 -13.25
CA PRO A 45 -12.11 -0.19 -13.84
C PRO A 45 -10.81 0.31 -13.20
N GLU A 46 -9.95 0.96 -13.96
CA GLU A 46 -8.74 1.59 -13.47
C GLU A 46 -9.00 3.05 -13.07
N LYS A 47 -7.95 3.73 -12.57
CA LYS A 47 -8.05 5.13 -12.15
C LYS A 47 -8.54 6.02 -13.30
N ASP A 48 -8.04 5.81 -14.51
CA ASP A 48 -8.39 6.62 -15.68
C ASP A 48 -9.82 6.36 -16.18
N ASP A 49 -10.33 5.13 -16.04
CA ASP A 49 -11.73 4.81 -16.34
C ASP A 49 -12.66 5.60 -15.40
N ALA A 50 -12.36 5.60 -14.09
CA ALA A 50 -13.13 6.34 -13.11
C ALA A 50 -13.02 7.87 -13.32
N LYS A 51 -11.86 8.38 -13.75
CA LYS A 51 -11.72 9.79 -14.15
C LYS A 51 -12.61 10.14 -15.33
N ALA A 52 -12.64 9.29 -16.36
CA ALA A 52 -13.53 9.49 -17.51
C ALA A 52 -15.00 9.52 -17.09
N MET A 53 -15.41 8.63 -16.18
CA MET A 53 -16.75 8.64 -15.59
C MET A 53 -17.03 9.94 -14.83
N CYS A 54 -16.09 10.43 -14.00
CA CYS A 54 -16.21 11.71 -13.30
C CYS A 54 -16.45 12.88 -14.27
N ILE A 55 -15.64 12.95 -15.33
CA ILE A 55 -15.74 13.99 -16.36
C ILE A 55 -17.14 13.96 -16.99
N TRP A 56 -17.62 12.77 -17.34
CA TRP A 56 -18.94 12.59 -17.94
C TRP A 56 -20.10 12.92 -17.00
N MET A 57 -20.01 12.52 -15.73
CA MET A 57 -21.03 12.80 -14.70
C MET A 57 -21.18 14.29 -14.43
N LYS A 58 -20.07 15.05 -14.49
CA LYS A 58 -20.04 16.50 -14.25
C LYS A 58 -19.90 17.35 -15.52
N ARG A 59 -20.23 16.80 -16.70
CA ARG A 59 -20.07 17.46 -18.00
C ARG A 59 -20.80 18.80 -18.14
N ASN A 60 -21.89 18.99 -17.40
CA ASN A 60 -22.69 20.23 -17.40
C ASN A 60 -22.33 21.18 -16.25
N GLU A 61 -21.39 20.80 -15.38
CA GLU A 61 -20.97 21.55 -14.18
C GLU A 61 -19.44 21.74 -14.16
N PRO A 62 -18.84 22.45 -15.15
CA PRO A 62 -17.38 22.53 -15.28
C PRO A 62 -16.69 23.18 -14.09
N THR A 63 -17.37 24.09 -13.38
CA THR A 63 -16.87 24.74 -12.16
C THR A 63 -16.70 23.78 -10.99
N VAL A 64 -17.50 22.71 -10.92
CA VAL A 64 -17.47 21.69 -9.85
C VAL A 64 -16.60 20.49 -10.24
N GLN A 65 -16.42 20.26 -11.54
CA GLN A 65 -15.77 19.08 -12.10
C GLN A 65 -14.36 18.82 -11.53
N ALA A 66 -13.49 19.84 -11.50
CA ALA A 66 -12.12 19.68 -11.01
C ALA A 66 -12.06 19.31 -9.51
N GLY A 67 -12.92 19.92 -8.69
CA GLY A 67 -13.02 19.62 -7.27
C GLY A 67 -13.54 18.21 -7.01
N TYR A 68 -14.62 17.84 -7.70
CA TYR A 68 -15.20 16.48 -7.61
C TYR A 68 -14.21 15.41 -8.08
N MET A 69 -13.50 15.66 -9.19
CA MET A 69 -12.47 14.76 -9.70
C MET A 69 -11.35 14.54 -8.68
N LYS A 70 -10.84 15.61 -8.06
CA LYS A 70 -9.81 15.52 -7.01
C LYS A 70 -10.30 14.72 -5.80
N GLU A 71 -11.57 14.90 -5.41
CA GLU A 71 -12.18 14.13 -4.32
C GLU A 71 -12.24 12.63 -4.66
N VAL A 72 -12.71 12.28 -5.86
CA VAL A 72 -12.79 10.87 -6.30
C VAL A 72 -11.39 10.27 -6.45
N GLU A 73 -10.40 11.02 -6.94
CA GLU A 73 -9.00 10.56 -6.98
C GLU A 73 -8.45 10.24 -5.59
N ASN A 74 -8.67 11.12 -4.61
CA ASN A 74 -8.28 10.87 -3.21
C ASN A 74 -8.95 9.60 -2.66
N ARG A 75 -10.23 9.37 -2.98
CA ARG A 75 -10.95 8.16 -2.57
C ARG A 75 -10.38 6.91 -3.24
N MET A 76 -10.01 6.99 -4.52
CA MET A 76 -9.38 5.89 -5.26
C MET A 76 -7.99 5.55 -4.73
N ASP A 77 -7.21 6.54 -4.31
CA ASP A 77 -5.89 6.29 -3.71
C ASP A 77 -6.01 5.43 -2.44
N LYS A 78 -7.12 5.60 -1.70
CA LYS A 78 -7.40 4.91 -0.44
C LYS A 78 -8.11 3.57 -0.61
N LEU A 79 -9.17 3.50 -1.42
CA LEU A 79 -10.02 2.31 -1.59
C LEU A 79 -9.94 1.65 -2.96
N GLY A 80 -9.09 2.15 -3.85
CA GLY A 80 -9.05 1.71 -5.24
C GLY A 80 -10.25 2.21 -6.05
N PRO A 81 -10.28 1.94 -7.36
CA PRO A 81 -11.35 2.37 -8.29
C PRO A 81 -12.65 1.56 -8.13
N LEU A 82 -13.10 1.33 -6.88
CA LEU A 82 -14.34 0.64 -6.58
C LEU A 82 -15.54 1.57 -6.77
N LEU A 83 -16.11 1.57 -7.98
CA LEU A 83 -17.18 2.48 -8.40
C LEU A 83 -18.33 2.64 -7.38
N ARG A 84 -18.70 1.55 -6.71
CA ARG A 84 -19.76 1.55 -5.68
C ARG A 84 -19.50 2.50 -4.52
N TYR A 85 -18.23 2.74 -4.19
CA TYR A 85 -17.83 3.51 -3.01
C TYR A 85 -17.22 4.86 -3.37
N ILE A 86 -16.48 4.97 -4.48
CA ILE A 86 -15.69 6.18 -4.77
C ILE A 86 -16.52 7.40 -5.16
N PHE A 87 -17.75 7.24 -5.63
CA PHE A 87 -18.59 8.37 -6.06
C PHE A 87 -19.45 8.96 -4.92
N ASP A 88 -19.66 8.23 -3.83
CA ASP A 88 -20.47 8.64 -2.68
C ASP A 88 -19.63 8.73 -1.40
N GLN A 89 -19.66 9.89 -0.74
CA GLN A 89 -18.82 10.15 0.44
C GLN A 89 -19.14 9.25 1.64
N SER A 90 -20.43 8.93 1.85
CA SER A 90 -20.87 8.13 2.99
C SER A 90 -20.52 6.66 2.79
N ALA A 91 -20.71 6.14 1.57
CA ALA A 91 -20.36 4.80 1.18
C ALA A 91 -18.84 4.61 1.19
N TYR A 92 -18.08 5.60 0.71
CA TYR A 92 -16.62 5.64 0.80
C TYR A 92 -16.15 5.51 2.26
N LYS A 93 -16.61 6.41 3.15
CA LYS A 93 -16.19 6.41 4.56
C LYS A 93 -16.55 5.10 5.25
N SER A 94 -17.80 4.66 5.12
CA SER A 94 -18.25 3.40 5.72
C SER A 94 -17.42 2.21 5.24
N ARG A 95 -17.05 2.19 3.96
CA ARG A 95 -16.22 1.11 3.41
C ARG A 95 -14.79 1.19 3.94
N LEU A 96 -14.17 2.37 3.98
CA LEU A 96 -12.82 2.55 4.50
C LEU A 96 -12.73 2.15 5.97
N ASP A 97 -13.62 2.66 6.81
CA ASP A 97 -13.71 2.30 8.24
C ASP A 97 -13.86 0.78 8.42
N SER A 98 -14.66 0.14 7.56
CA SER A 98 -14.83 -1.31 7.62
C SER A 98 -13.56 -2.07 7.22
N CYS A 99 -12.80 -1.57 6.26
CA CYS A 99 -11.52 -2.16 5.85
C CYS A 99 -10.48 -1.99 6.97
N GLU A 100 -10.32 -0.78 7.51
CA GLU A 100 -9.41 -0.49 8.63
C GLU A 100 -9.76 -1.32 9.87
N SER A 101 -11.05 -1.40 10.23
CA SER A 101 -11.50 -2.24 11.34
C SER A 101 -11.18 -3.71 11.11
N THR A 102 -11.21 -4.18 9.86
CA THR A 102 -10.86 -5.55 9.51
C THR A 102 -9.36 -5.80 9.68
N VAL A 103 -8.50 -4.89 9.22
CA VAL A 103 -7.05 -4.96 9.44
C VAL A 103 -6.74 -4.95 10.95
N ASN A 104 -7.33 -4.02 11.70
CA ASN A 104 -7.04 -3.87 13.13
C ASN A 104 -7.44 -5.10 13.97
N LYS A 105 -8.49 -5.82 13.56
CA LYS A 105 -8.97 -7.04 14.23
C LYS A 105 -8.26 -8.31 13.77
N MET A 106 -7.34 -8.21 12.80
CA MET A 106 -6.62 -9.36 12.26
C MET A 106 -5.79 -10.04 13.36
N THR A 107 -5.85 -11.36 13.36
CA THR A 107 -5.16 -12.26 14.29
C THR A 107 -4.12 -13.11 13.56
N LEU A 108 -3.26 -13.80 14.32
CA LEU A 108 -2.25 -14.69 13.74
C LEU A 108 -2.86 -15.74 12.79
N SER A 109 -4.01 -16.33 13.13
CA SER A 109 -4.68 -17.31 12.27
C SER A 109 -5.15 -16.73 10.93
N ASP A 110 -5.42 -15.41 10.88
CA ASP A 110 -5.87 -14.77 9.66
C ASP A 110 -4.73 -14.58 8.64
N THR A 111 -3.46 -14.64 9.08
CA THR A 111 -2.29 -14.47 8.21
C THR A 111 -2.20 -15.55 7.13
N ASN A 112 -2.68 -16.76 7.41
CA ASN A 112 -2.72 -17.88 6.47
C ASN A 112 -3.48 -17.53 5.19
N TYR A 113 -4.52 -16.69 5.28
CA TYR A 113 -5.32 -16.29 4.12
C TYR A 113 -4.59 -15.33 3.18
N TYR A 114 -3.62 -14.59 3.70
CA TYR A 114 -2.82 -13.65 2.92
C TYR A 114 -1.52 -14.26 2.41
N SER A 115 -1.15 -15.46 2.87
CA SER A 115 0.02 -16.20 2.40
C SER A 115 -0.02 -16.54 0.89
N VAL A 116 -1.22 -16.54 0.29
CA VAL A 116 -1.44 -16.83 -1.14
C VAL A 116 -1.37 -15.58 -2.03
N LEU A 117 -1.18 -14.38 -1.47
CA LEU A 117 -1.04 -13.16 -2.26
C LEU A 117 0.15 -13.29 -3.24
N GLY A 118 -0.07 -12.90 -4.49
CA GLY A 118 0.91 -13.04 -5.57
C GLY A 118 1.15 -14.46 -6.09
N THR A 119 0.39 -15.45 -5.60
CA THR A 119 0.38 -16.80 -6.14
C THR A 119 -0.84 -17.02 -7.04
N ASP A 120 -0.80 -18.06 -7.87
CA ASP A 120 -1.92 -18.50 -8.69
C ASP A 120 -3.05 -19.18 -7.87
N LYS A 121 -2.84 -19.38 -6.56
CA LYS A 121 -3.85 -19.90 -5.64
C LYS A 121 -4.86 -18.82 -5.28
N MET A 122 -6.14 -19.19 -5.31
CA MET A 122 -7.24 -18.30 -4.90
C MET A 122 -7.43 -18.30 -3.39
N CYS A 123 -7.76 -17.13 -2.84
CA CYS A 123 -8.19 -16.97 -1.46
C CYS A 123 -9.49 -17.76 -1.19
N GLU A 124 -9.50 -18.69 -0.23
CA GLU A 124 -10.71 -19.45 0.12
C GLU A 124 -11.78 -18.54 0.77
N GLY A 125 -12.99 -18.56 0.17
CA GLY A 125 -14.00 -17.50 0.28
C GLY A 125 -14.79 -17.38 1.58
N SER A 126 -14.49 -18.17 2.63
CA SER A 126 -15.21 -18.09 3.92
C SER A 126 -14.58 -17.12 4.93
N HIS A 127 -13.28 -16.84 4.81
CA HIS A 127 -12.53 -16.08 5.83
C HIS A 127 -11.72 -14.91 5.26
N VAL A 128 -11.47 -14.88 3.96
CA VAL A 128 -10.84 -13.73 3.33
C VAL A 128 -11.86 -12.62 3.27
N SER A 129 -11.58 -11.50 3.94
CA SER A 129 -12.43 -10.34 3.77
C SER A 129 -12.33 -9.94 2.29
N GLN A 130 -13.45 -10.06 1.55
CA GLN A 130 -13.70 -9.38 0.27
C GLN A 130 -13.59 -7.83 0.41
N LYS A 131 -13.07 -7.36 1.55
CA LYS A 131 -12.84 -6.00 1.96
C LYS A 131 -11.41 -5.54 1.66
N LEU A 132 -10.43 -6.44 1.61
CA LEU A 132 -9.02 -6.07 1.46
C LEU A 132 -8.38 -6.58 0.17
N VAL A 133 -8.90 -7.69 -0.37
CA VAL A 133 -8.34 -8.38 -1.54
C VAL A 133 -9.33 -8.28 -2.72
N LYS A 134 -8.77 -8.13 -3.92
CA LYS A 134 -9.45 -8.25 -5.22
C LYS A 134 -8.76 -9.33 -6.05
N VAL A 135 -9.50 -9.90 -6.99
CA VAL A 135 -8.92 -10.76 -8.02
C VAL A 135 -8.54 -9.88 -9.21
N VAL A 136 -7.30 -10.00 -9.68
CA VAL A 136 -6.81 -9.34 -10.89
C VAL A 136 -6.46 -10.38 -11.94
N ARG A 137 -6.73 -10.06 -13.19
CA ARG A 137 -6.32 -10.86 -14.35
C ARG A 137 -4.99 -10.32 -14.86
N VAL A 138 -3.96 -11.16 -14.84
CA VAL A 138 -2.65 -10.87 -15.44
C VAL A 138 -2.47 -11.68 -16.71
N ARG A 139 -1.94 -10.99 -17.73
CA ARG A 139 -1.65 -11.59 -19.02
C ARG A 139 -0.16 -11.89 -19.11
N GLY A 140 0.18 -13.18 -19.05
CA GLY A 140 1.53 -13.67 -19.26
C GLY A 140 1.90 -13.78 -20.74
N ASN A 141 3.11 -14.28 -20.99
CA ASN A 141 3.60 -14.55 -22.34
C ASN A 141 2.77 -15.61 -23.06
N GLY A 142 2.69 -15.50 -24.40
CA GLY A 142 2.03 -16.53 -25.22
C GLY A 142 0.51 -16.62 -25.05
N HIS A 143 -0.15 -15.50 -24.69
CA HIS A 143 -1.59 -15.43 -24.45
C HIS A 143 -2.09 -16.24 -23.24
N SER A 144 -1.20 -16.67 -22.35
CA SER A 144 -1.61 -17.24 -21.06
C SER A 144 -2.19 -16.15 -20.17
N GLU A 145 -3.23 -16.46 -19.42
CA GLU A 145 -3.83 -15.55 -18.46
C GLU A 145 -4.00 -16.28 -17.14
N LEU A 146 -3.58 -15.63 -16.06
CA LEU A 146 -3.69 -16.19 -14.72
C LEU A 146 -4.40 -15.17 -13.82
N PRO A 147 -5.37 -15.63 -13.01
CA PRO A 147 -5.92 -14.82 -11.94
C PRO A 147 -4.92 -14.81 -10.78
N TYR A 148 -4.85 -13.67 -10.10
CA TYR A 148 -4.08 -13.50 -8.87
C TYR A 148 -4.88 -12.73 -7.84
N ASN A 149 -4.53 -12.92 -6.58
CA ASN A 149 -5.04 -12.11 -5.49
C ASN A 149 -4.14 -10.89 -5.29
N ALA A 150 -4.73 -9.71 -5.45
CA ALA A 150 -4.08 -8.43 -5.21
C ALA A 150 -4.79 -7.67 -4.11
N LEU A 151 -4.06 -6.81 -3.41
CA LEU A 151 -4.67 -5.87 -2.48
C LEU A 151 -5.41 -4.79 -3.27
N ILE A 152 -6.53 -4.30 -2.72
CA ILE A 152 -7.47 -3.45 -3.46
C ILE A 152 -6.82 -2.13 -3.92
N SER A 153 -6.01 -1.52 -3.05
CA SER A 153 -5.33 -0.23 -3.24
C SER A 153 -3.97 -0.26 -2.53
N SER A 154 -3.06 0.66 -2.89
CA SER A 154 -1.77 0.81 -2.21
C SER A 154 -1.94 1.13 -0.72
N HIS A 155 -2.89 1.99 -0.35
CA HIS A 155 -3.15 2.32 1.05
C HIS A 155 -3.58 1.11 1.88
N LEU A 156 -4.58 0.35 1.40
CA LEU A 156 -5.02 -0.87 2.10
C LEU A 156 -3.93 -1.94 2.08
N ALA A 157 -3.11 -1.97 1.03
CA ALA A 157 -1.98 -2.86 0.95
C ALA A 157 -0.99 -2.58 2.08
N GLU A 158 -0.60 -1.32 2.27
CA GLU A 158 0.33 -0.92 3.33
C GLU A 158 -0.22 -1.21 4.73
N LEU A 159 -1.48 -0.87 5.00
CA LEU A 159 -2.12 -1.21 6.28
C LEU A 159 -2.11 -2.72 6.54
N THR A 160 -2.48 -3.50 5.53
CA THR A 160 -2.53 -4.97 5.63
C THR A 160 -1.14 -5.54 5.84
N LEU A 161 -0.14 -5.11 5.06
CA LEU A 161 1.24 -5.59 5.17
C LEU A 161 1.89 -5.20 6.50
N CYS A 162 1.66 -3.97 6.99
CA CYS A 162 2.09 -3.57 8.33
C CYS A 162 1.53 -4.51 9.39
N LYS A 163 0.24 -4.84 9.29
CA LYS A 163 -0.39 -5.74 10.25
C LYS A 163 0.12 -7.17 10.14
N LEU A 164 0.34 -7.66 8.92
CA LEU A 164 0.94 -8.97 8.69
C LEU A 164 2.36 -9.05 9.23
N ALA A 165 3.16 -7.99 9.10
CA ALA A 165 4.52 -7.93 9.65
C ALA A 165 4.54 -8.02 11.19
N GLU A 166 3.52 -7.49 11.87
CA GLU A 166 3.39 -7.63 13.34
C GLU A 166 3.00 -9.05 13.76
N LEU A 167 2.24 -9.76 12.92
CA LEU A 167 1.63 -11.05 13.27
C LEU A 167 2.51 -12.23 12.82
N MET A 168 3.12 -12.15 11.65
CA MET A 168 3.85 -13.27 11.04
C MET A 168 5.26 -13.43 11.60
N VAL A 169 5.79 -14.65 11.48
CA VAL A 169 7.23 -14.88 11.69
C VAL A 169 7.99 -14.09 10.61
N PRO A 170 9.08 -13.37 10.96
CA PRO A 170 9.78 -12.49 10.02
C PRO A 170 10.16 -13.17 8.70
N ASN A 171 10.62 -14.42 8.74
CA ASN A 171 11.01 -15.16 7.54
C ASN A 171 9.82 -15.45 6.61
N ASP A 172 8.67 -15.84 7.17
CA ASP A 172 7.46 -16.09 6.40
C ASP A 172 6.93 -14.80 5.77
N PHE A 173 6.98 -13.70 6.50
CA PHE A 173 6.61 -12.39 5.98
C PHE A 173 7.53 -11.95 4.83
N ASN A 174 8.85 -12.15 4.94
CA ASN A 174 9.77 -11.85 3.84
C ASN A 174 9.47 -12.69 2.59
N LEU A 175 9.18 -13.99 2.78
CA LEU A 175 8.77 -14.86 1.68
C LEU A 175 7.47 -14.37 1.04
N LEU A 176 6.51 -13.91 1.84
CA LEU A 176 5.29 -13.29 1.33
C LEU A 176 5.60 -12.05 0.49
N ILE A 177 6.43 -11.12 0.99
CA ILE A 177 6.81 -9.91 0.23
C ILE A 177 7.49 -10.27 -1.10
N LEU A 178 8.35 -11.30 -1.11
CA LEU A 178 8.99 -11.81 -2.33
C LEU A 178 8.01 -12.53 -3.28
N ALA A 179 6.98 -13.17 -2.71
CA ALA A 179 5.97 -13.93 -3.44
C ALA A 179 4.86 -13.05 -4.02
N ILE A 180 4.63 -11.84 -3.48
CA ILE A 180 3.79 -10.81 -4.09
C ILE A 180 4.47 -10.34 -5.38
N LYS A 181 4.28 -11.17 -6.41
CA LYS A 181 4.90 -11.05 -7.71
C LYS A 181 3.81 -10.73 -8.72
N GLU A 182 3.72 -9.47 -9.12
CA GLU A 182 3.08 -9.10 -10.37
C GLU A 182 3.86 -7.99 -11.08
N ASP A 183 3.71 -7.96 -12.41
CA ASP A 183 4.28 -7.19 -13.55
C ASP A 183 4.80 -5.74 -13.35
N LEU A 184 4.80 -5.22 -12.14
CA LEU A 184 5.28 -3.92 -11.71
C LEU A 184 6.54 -4.08 -10.84
N ILE A 185 7.57 -4.75 -11.35
CA ILE A 185 8.85 -5.00 -10.64
C ILE A 185 9.48 -3.69 -10.11
N SER A 186 9.10 -2.51 -10.61
CA SER A 186 9.46 -1.24 -9.96
C SER A 186 8.51 -0.87 -8.82
N LYS A 187 7.19 -0.84 -9.05
CA LYS A 187 6.27 -0.15 -8.14
C LYS A 187 5.98 -0.91 -6.85
N ALA A 188 5.76 -2.22 -6.89
CA ALA A 188 5.52 -3.00 -5.67
C ALA A 188 6.80 -3.16 -4.83
N LEU A 189 7.96 -3.28 -5.48
CA LEU A 189 9.26 -3.22 -4.82
C LEU A 189 9.52 -1.81 -4.27
N GLU A 190 9.27 -0.73 -5.00
CA GLU A 190 9.36 0.64 -4.47
C GLU A 190 8.43 0.84 -3.27
N ASP A 191 7.18 0.38 -3.36
CA ASP A 191 6.14 0.58 -2.35
C ASP A 191 6.35 -0.31 -1.10
N HIS A 192 7.01 -1.47 -1.21
CA HIS A 192 7.09 -2.46 -0.13
C HIS A 192 8.50 -2.96 0.21
N SER A 193 9.55 -2.62 -0.56
CA SER A 193 10.92 -3.08 -0.28
C SER A 193 11.47 -2.62 1.06
N LEU A 194 10.97 -1.50 1.60
CA LEU A 194 11.34 -1.01 2.92
C LEU A 194 11.11 -2.07 4.01
N PHE A 195 10.07 -2.90 3.85
CA PHE A 195 9.77 -3.97 4.79
C PHE A 195 10.87 -5.04 4.87
N ALA A 196 11.74 -5.17 3.86
CA ALA A 196 12.87 -6.09 3.91
C ALA A 196 13.85 -5.75 5.06
N PHE A 197 13.90 -4.49 5.51
CA PHE A 197 14.72 -4.09 6.67
C PHE A 197 14.22 -4.67 8.01
N LEU A 198 13.02 -5.24 8.06
CA LEU A 198 12.52 -6.01 9.19
C LEU A 198 13.17 -7.40 9.30
N SER A 199 13.93 -7.82 8.28
CA SER A 199 14.65 -9.09 8.24
C SER A 199 16.09 -8.93 8.72
N GLU A 200 16.50 -9.81 9.63
CA GLU A 200 17.91 -9.90 10.04
C GLU A 200 18.81 -10.34 8.89
N ASP A 201 18.38 -11.39 8.18
CA ASP A 201 19.14 -11.95 7.07
C ASP A 201 19.35 -10.92 5.95
N PHE A 202 18.32 -10.13 5.65
CA PHE A 202 18.43 -9.05 4.66
C PHE A 202 19.41 -7.96 5.10
N VAL A 203 19.30 -7.47 6.34
CA VAL A 203 20.19 -6.43 6.87
C VAL A 203 21.63 -6.93 6.89
N ASN A 204 21.87 -8.17 7.34
CA ASN A 204 23.19 -8.79 7.32
C ASN A 204 23.74 -8.96 5.89
N ALA A 205 22.88 -9.31 4.93
CA ALA A 205 23.27 -9.45 3.54
C ALA A 205 23.59 -8.12 2.84
N ILE A 206 22.98 -7.01 3.25
CA ILE A 206 23.20 -5.69 2.64
C ILE A 206 24.37 -4.94 3.27
N ILE A 207 24.65 -5.11 4.57
CA ILE A 207 25.79 -4.51 5.30
C ILE A 207 27.12 -4.54 4.54
N PRO A 208 27.58 -5.68 3.98
CA PRO A 208 28.84 -5.72 3.24
C PRO A 208 28.78 -4.96 1.91
N LYS A 209 27.58 -4.72 1.37
CA LYS A 209 27.33 -3.99 0.10
C LYS A 209 27.15 -2.48 0.29
N LEU A 210 26.98 -2.01 1.53
CA LEU A 210 26.82 -0.58 1.81
C LEU A 210 28.10 0.18 1.45
N THR A 211 27.92 1.28 0.72
CA THR A 211 29.00 2.23 0.39
C THR A 211 28.83 3.48 1.24
N GLU A 212 29.84 3.80 2.04
CA GLU A 212 29.84 4.99 2.90
C GLU A 212 30.11 6.24 2.06
N LEU A 213 29.22 7.23 2.19
CA LEU A 213 29.42 8.53 1.58
C LEU A 213 30.45 9.30 2.40
N LYS A 214 31.54 9.72 1.76
CA LYS A 214 32.55 10.56 2.39
C LYS A 214 32.16 12.03 2.23
N VAL A 215 32.14 12.77 3.34
CA VAL A 215 31.95 14.22 3.34
C VAL A 215 33.08 14.92 2.58
N GLU A 216 34.31 14.41 2.73
CA GLU A 216 35.50 14.89 2.02
C GLU A 216 36.28 13.74 1.37
N LYS A 217 36.93 14.00 0.24
CA LYS A 217 37.66 12.99 -0.56
C LYS A 217 38.66 12.16 0.25
N ASN A 218 39.27 12.77 1.28
CA ASN A 218 40.32 12.18 2.10
C ASN A 218 39.90 11.90 3.55
N ALA A 219 38.62 12.07 3.90
CA ALA A 219 38.15 11.72 5.23
C ALA A 219 38.30 10.21 5.50
N PRO A 220 38.66 9.82 6.74
CA PRO A 220 38.64 8.41 7.12
C PRO A 220 37.22 7.85 6.92
N PRO A 221 37.08 6.59 6.47
CA PRO A 221 35.77 5.97 6.34
C PRO A 221 35.08 5.93 7.71
N HIS A 222 33.84 6.41 7.76
CA HIS A 222 32.99 6.33 8.94
C HIS A 222 31.97 5.21 8.73
N LEU A 223 32.03 4.17 9.57
CA LEU A 223 31.10 3.05 9.52
C LEU A 223 29.66 3.55 9.63
N CYS A 224 28.81 3.25 8.64
CA CYS A 224 27.41 3.65 8.71
C CYS A 224 26.71 3.00 9.91
N ALA A 225 25.65 3.60 10.45
CA ALA A 225 24.96 3.12 11.64
C ALA A 225 24.55 1.64 11.56
N LEU A 226 24.11 1.17 10.39
CA LEU A 226 23.76 -0.24 10.14
C LEU A 226 24.95 -1.22 10.26
N ARG A 227 26.18 -0.76 10.04
CA ARG A 227 27.41 -1.57 10.23
C ARG A 227 27.80 -1.66 11.69
N VAL A 228 27.62 -0.57 12.44
CA VAL A 228 28.00 -0.48 13.85
C VAL A 228 26.94 -1.16 14.73
N TYR A 229 25.66 -0.96 14.41
CA TYR A 229 24.52 -1.42 15.18
C TYR A 229 23.56 -2.27 14.32
N PRO A 230 23.99 -3.42 13.77
CA PRO A 230 23.14 -4.24 12.91
C PRO A 230 21.92 -4.82 13.65
N HIS A 231 22.07 -5.08 14.95
CA HIS A 231 21.00 -5.57 15.82
C HIS A 231 19.91 -4.51 16.10
N GLU A 232 20.23 -3.23 15.92
CA GLU A 232 19.29 -2.10 16.05
C GLU A 232 18.45 -1.86 14.78
N ARG A 233 18.42 -2.83 13.86
CA ARG A 233 17.47 -2.85 12.74
C ARG A 233 16.02 -2.73 13.26
N PRO A 234 15.09 -2.24 12.43
CA PRO A 234 13.69 -2.20 12.81
C PRO A 234 13.12 -3.62 12.99
N LEU A 235 12.19 -3.75 13.93
CA LEU A 235 11.49 -4.99 14.25
C LEU A 235 10.01 -4.96 13.88
N LYS A 236 9.43 -3.76 13.83
CA LYS A 236 8.05 -3.53 13.45
C LYS A 236 7.95 -2.33 12.53
N PRO A 237 7.02 -2.34 11.56
CA PRO A 237 6.70 -1.16 10.79
C PRO A 237 5.71 -0.26 11.51
N PHE A 238 5.66 1.00 11.08
CA PHE A 238 4.65 1.96 11.46
C PHE A 238 4.32 2.84 10.25
N LEU A 239 3.07 2.83 9.81
CA LEU A 239 2.62 3.68 8.71
C LEU A 239 2.35 5.09 9.24
N LEU A 240 3.04 6.09 8.68
CA LEU A 240 2.80 7.49 8.96
C LEU A 240 1.74 8.03 8.01
N GLU A 241 0.55 8.30 8.54
CA GLU A 241 -0.53 8.97 7.82
C GLU A 241 -0.07 10.33 7.27
N ARG A 242 -0.67 10.78 6.16
CA ARG A 242 -0.44 12.14 5.64
C ARG A 242 -0.71 13.20 6.73
N LEU A 243 0.13 14.23 6.79
CA LEU A 243 0.02 15.33 7.78
C LEU A 243 -1.40 15.93 7.86
N GLU A 244 -2.11 16.03 6.74
CA GLU A 244 -3.50 16.54 6.68
C GLU A 244 -4.48 15.75 7.56
N ASN A 245 -4.21 14.47 7.81
CA ASN A 245 -5.04 13.57 8.60
C ASN A 245 -4.48 13.32 10.00
N PHE A 246 -3.26 13.76 10.27
CA PHE A 246 -2.51 13.43 11.46
C PHE A 246 -3.03 14.24 12.66
N LYS A 247 -3.45 13.56 13.73
CA LYS A 247 -4.14 14.20 14.87
C LYS A 247 -3.25 14.40 16.09
N ASN A 248 -2.36 13.46 16.38
CA ASN A 248 -1.59 13.41 17.62
C ASN A 248 -0.14 13.04 17.33
N LYS A 249 0.80 13.81 17.89
CA LYS A 249 2.23 13.51 17.82
C LYS A 249 2.55 12.15 18.44
N ILE A 250 3.47 11.44 17.80
CA ILE A 250 3.95 10.12 18.20
C ILE A 250 5.18 10.26 19.08
N LYS A 251 5.34 9.37 20.06
CA LYS A 251 6.61 9.26 20.80
C LYS A 251 7.64 8.54 19.93
N ILE A 252 8.85 9.10 19.82
CA ILE A 252 9.94 8.47 19.08
C ILE A 252 10.28 7.11 19.74
N GLU A 253 10.21 6.05 18.95
CA GLU A 253 10.61 4.70 19.33
C GLU A 253 11.79 4.23 18.45
N CYS A 254 12.81 3.66 19.08
CA CYS A 254 13.89 2.99 18.36
C CYS A 254 13.40 1.67 17.76
N ARG A 255 14.06 1.23 16.69
CA ARG A 255 13.76 -0.04 16.00
C ARG A 255 12.33 -0.13 15.44
N VAL A 256 11.74 1.02 15.12
CA VAL A 256 10.48 1.12 14.40
C VAL A 256 10.74 1.68 13.01
N LEU A 257 10.31 0.94 11.98
CA LEU A 257 10.39 1.39 10.59
C LEU A 257 9.20 2.30 10.30
N TYR A 258 9.43 3.59 10.35
CA TYR A 258 8.45 4.60 9.95
C TYR A 258 8.40 4.72 8.43
N LYS A 259 7.25 4.37 7.85
CA LYS A 259 7.00 4.52 6.41
C LYS A 259 5.97 5.62 6.19
N PRO A 260 6.33 6.73 5.52
CA PRO A 260 5.37 7.74 5.07
C PRO A 260 4.37 7.17 4.07
N GLU A 261 3.10 7.54 4.22
CA GLU A 261 2.06 7.33 3.22
C GLU A 261 2.17 8.34 2.06
N ALA A 262 2.72 9.53 2.33
CA ALA A 262 2.91 10.54 1.31
C ALA A 262 4.01 10.11 0.32
N GLN A 263 3.66 9.96 -0.95
CA GLN A 263 4.62 9.62 -2.02
C GLN A 263 5.73 10.68 -2.21
N ASN A 264 5.45 11.92 -1.83
CA ASN A 264 6.36 13.06 -1.93
C ASN A 264 6.94 13.45 -0.55
N PHE A 265 7.02 12.50 0.37
CA PHE A 265 7.63 12.74 1.67
C PHE A 265 9.10 13.20 1.47
N PRO A 266 9.56 14.27 2.16
CA PRO A 266 10.87 14.82 1.90
C PRO A 266 12.02 13.84 2.18
N LEU A 267 13.01 13.82 1.27
CA LEU A 267 14.29 13.10 1.34
C LEU A 267 14.29 11.57 1.30
N VAL A 268 13.37 10.92 1.99
CA VAL A 268 13.43 9.49 2.29
C VAL A 268 12.09 8.81 1.99
N ASP A 269 12.16 7.54 1.59
CA ASP A 269 10.98 6.69 1.38
C ASP A 269 10.55 6.00 2.69
N GLY A 270 11.46 5.89 3.66
CA GLY A 270 11.20 5.41 5.01
C GLY A 270 12.38 5.69 5.93
N PHE A 271 12.21 5.58 7.24
CA PHE A 271 13.30 5.79 8.20
C PHE A 271 13.07 5.06 9.51
N PHE A 272 14.12 4.91 10.30
CA PHE A 272 14.03 4.38 11.66
C PHE A 272 15.11 4.99 12.56
N PHE A 273 14.95 4.82 13.87
CA PHE A 273 15.91 5.28 14.87
C PHE A 273 16.69 4.11 15.46
N VAL A 274 18.01 4.29 15.55
CA VAL A 274 18.97 3.38 16.17
C VAL A 274 19.29 3.89 17.57
N ASP A 275 19.25 3.01 18.58
CA ASP A 275 19.58 3.38 19.96
C ASP A 275 21.11 3.51 20.17
N SER A 276 21.69 4.54 19.56
CA SER A 276 23.09 4.93 19.72
C SER A 276 23.22 6.15 20.64
N ASN A 277 24.46 6.52 20.99
CA ASN A 277 24.74 7.75 21.73
C ASN A 277 25.72 8.66 20.94
N PRO A 278 25.24 9.76 20.33
CA PRO A 278 23.85 10.22 20.27
C PRO A 278 22.97 9.32 19.40
N ARG A 279 21.64 9.41 19.55
CA ARG A 279 20.68 8.57 18.81
C ARG A 279 20.77 8.88 17.31
N THR A 280 20.79 7.85 16.47
CA THR A 280 20.95 8.04 15.02
C THR A 280 19.65 7.81 14.28
N LEU A 281 19.28 8.74 13.39
CA LEU A 281 18.23 8.53 12.37
C LEU A 281 18.84 7.88 11.14
N VAL A 282 18.28 6.77 10.70
CA VAL A 282 18.65 6.10 9.45
C VAL A 282 17.54 6.33 8.42
N GLY A 283 17.85 7.11 7.40
CA GLY A 283 16.97 7.36 6.25
C GLY A 283 17.18 6.34 5.14
N LEU A 284 16.08 5.77 4.64
CA LEU A 284 16.06 4.81 3.55
C LEU A 284 15.49 5.45 2.29
N ARG A 285 16.14 5.23 1.16
CA ARG A 285 15.70 5.72 -0.14
C ARG A 285 15.81 4.61 -1.17
N MET A 286 14.67 4.20 -1.70
CA MET A 286 14.47 3.12 -2.66
C MET A 286 14.20 3.69 -4.07
N ALA A 287 13.57 4.86 -4.18
CA ALA A 287 13.28 5.48 -5.47
C ALA A 287 14.55 6.05 -6.13
N THR A 288 14.82 5.60 -7.36
CA THR A 288 15.97 6.05 -8.15
C THR A 288 15.65 7.41 -8.78
N ALA A 289 15.68 8.51 -8.01
CA ALA A 289 15.63 9.82 -8.65
C ALA A 289 17.00 10.14 -9.25
N GLY A 290 17.05 10.36 -10.57
CA GLY A 290 18.24 10.81 -11.27
C GLY A 290 18.71 12.15 -10.69
N ALA A 291 19.95 12.19 -10.21
CA ALA A 291 20.65 13.34 -9.62
C ALA A 291 20.24 13.73 -8.19
N HIS A 292 21.14 13.44 -7.24
CA HIS A 292 21.06 13.77 -5.82
C HIS A 292 21.41 15.24 -5.56
N HIS A 293 20.47 16.14 -5.81
CA HIS A 293 20.53 17.47 -5.19
C HIS A 293 19.58 17.51 -4.00
N THR A 294 20.08 17.05 -2.85
CA THR A 294 19.46 17.36 -1.56
C THR A 294 19.71 18.84 -1.28
N ILE A 295 18.79 19.70 -1.70
CA ILE A 295 18.86 21.14 -1.44
C ILE A 295 18.49 21.43 0.02
N THR A 296 19.10 22.47 0.61
CA THR A 296 18.91 22.86 2.01
C THR A 296 17.43 23.03 2.37
N SER A 297 16.61 23.52 1.44
CA SER A 297 15.16 23.67 1.66
C SER A 297 14.46 22.32 1.86
N THR A 298 14.86 21.27 1.15
CA THR A 298 14.26 19.93 1.31
C THR A 298 14.68 19.29 2.63
N VAL A 299 15.91 19.54 3.08
CA VAL A 299 16.36 19.12 4.42
C VAL A 299 15.56 19.82 5.50
N ARG A 300 15.38 21.14 5.38
CA ARG A 300 14.56 21.91 6.32
C ARG A 300 13.11 21.39 6.36
N GLN A 301 12.51 21.14 5.20
CA GLN A 301 11.16 20.57 5.11
C GLN A 301 11.06 19.20 5.78
N PHE A 302 12.06 18.34 5.61
CA PHE A 302 12.11 17.04 6.30
C PHE A 302 12.15 17.22 7.81
N THR A 303 13.01 18.09 8.33
CA THR A 303 13.12 18.37 9.77
C THR A 303 11.82 18.96 10.33
N GLU A 304 11.17 19.88 9.61
CA GLU A 304 9.86 20.45 9.97
C GLU A 304 8.79 19.35 10.00
N CYS A 305 8.76 18.45 9.00
CA CYS A 305 7.83 17.33 8.98
C CYS A 305 8.03 16.40 10.19
N LEU A 306 9.27 16.07 10.54
CA LEU A 306 9.55 15.24 11.73
C LEU A 306 9.12 15.92 13.03
N ALA A 307 9.26 17.24 13.12
CA ALA A 307 8.76 18.01 14.27
C ALA A 307 7.24 17.95 14.40
N GLU A 308 6.51 17.92 13.28
CA GLU A 308 5.05 17.76 13.27
C GLU A 308 4.61 16.34 13.66
N TYR A 309 5.35 15.31 13.23
CA TYR A 309 5.01 13.92 13.55
C TYR A 309 5.36 13.51 14.98
N PHE A 310 6.48 14.00 15.53
CA PHE A 310 7.08 13.42 16.74
C PHE A 310 7.18 14.38 17.91
N ASN A 311 6.88 13.85 19.11
CA ASN A 311 7.18 14.49 20.38
C ASN A 311 8.69 14.37 20.68
N GLY A 312 9.29 15.44 21.21
CA GLY A 312 10.70 15.45 21.61
C GLY A 312 11.70 15.54 20.45
N TRP A 313 11.24 15.74 19.21
CA TRP A 313 12.12 15.91 18.06
C TRP A 313 13.07 17.11 18.21
N GLU A 314 12.63 18.21 18.82
CA GLU A 314 13.47 19.38 19.04
C GLU A 314 14.65 19.11 19.98
N GLU A 315 14.46 18.25 20.99
CA GLU A 315 15.54 17.85 21.90
C GLU A 315 16.51 16.92 21.17
N LEU A 316 15.95 15.91 20.49
CA LEU A 316 16.71 14.89 19.77
C LEU A 316 17.51 15.45 18.58
N SER A 317 16.97 16.45 17.87
CA SER A 317 17.67 17.10 16.74
C SER A 317 18.87 17.95 17.15
N ARG A 318 18.91 18.44 18.40
CA ARG A 318 20.08 19.15 18.95
C ARG A 318 21.26 18.20 19.19
N ASP A 319 20.98 16.96 19.56
CA ASP A 319 22.00 15.94 19.82
C ASP A 319 22.51 15.26 18.53
N ILE A 320 21.78 15.41 17.42
CA ILE A 320 22.12 14.84 16.10
C ILE A 320 22.90 15.83 15.21
N SER A 321 22.79 17.13 15.46
CA SER A 321 23.47 18.19 14.68
C SER A 321 24.94 18.33 15.05
#